data_AF-A0A7X2MT38-F1
#
_entry.id   AF-A0A7X2MT38-F1
#
_cell.length_a   1.000
_cell.length_b   1.000
_cell.length_c   1.000
_cell.angle_alpha   90.00
_cell.angle_beta   90.00
_cell.angle_gamma   90.00
#
_symmetry.space_group_name_H-M   'P 1'
#
loop_
_entity.id
_entity.type
_entity.pdbx_description
1 polymer ?
#
loop_
_entity_poly.entity_id
_entity_poly.type
_entity_poly.pdbx_seq_one_letter_code
_entity_poly.pdbx_strand_id
1 'polypeptide(L)'
;QLPLKKGDGLFFNPALFHAAGNNVTQDHVRTANLLQVSSAFGKTMEKVNHVKVMEAIYSTLLSKPLSDEQRQAVVAASGEGYSFPTNLDTDPPLGGLVPKTQQQLLLEALQQGWSADEFSRQLANHESKRKA
;
A
#
# COMPACT_ATOMS: atom_id res chain seq x y z
N GLN A 1 5.57 -23.49 -22.42
CA GLN A 1 4.20 -23.67 -21.88
C GLN A 1 4.10 -25.05 -21.26
N LEU A 2 3.60 -25.17 -20.03
CA LEU A 2 3.33 -26.46 -19.38
C LEU A 2 1.85 -26.83 -19.63
N PRO A 3 1.53 -27.99 -20.24
CA PRO A 3 0.15 -28.39 -20.47
C PRO A 3 -0.53 -28.79 -19.15
N LEU A 4 -1.76 -28.32 -18.93
CA LEU A 4 -2.58 -28.62 -17.76
C LEU A 4 -3.85 -29.39 -18.15
N LYS A 5 -4.25 -30.34 -17.32
CA LYS A 5 -5.50 -31.10 -17.38
C LYS A 5 -6.46 -30.63 -16.29
N LYS A 6 -7.74 -30.97 -16.43
CA LYS A 6 -8.75 -30.70 -15.41
C LYS A 6 -8.36 -31.43 -14.12
N GLY A 7 -8.24 -30.69 -13.02
CA GLY A 7 -7.83 -31.20 -11.71
C GLY A 7 -6.37 -30.90 -11.36
N ASP A 8 -5.55 -30.46 -12.32
CA ASP A 8 -4.17 -30.06 -12.04
C ASP A 8 -4.13 -28.73 -11.26
N GLY A 9 -3.22 -28.65 -10.28
CA GLY A 9 -2.90 -27.44 -9.54
C GLY A 9 -1.43 -27.07 -9.74
N LEU A 10 -1.14 -25.79 -9.91
CA LEU A 10 0.22 -25.29 -10.02
C LEU A 10 0.50 -24.30 -8.88
N PHE A 11 1.55 -24.56 -8.12
CA PHE A 11 2.06 -23.67 -7.08
C PHE A 11 3.44 -23.21 -7.49
N PHE A 12 3.65 -21.90 -7.51
CA PHE A 12 4.94 -21.30 -7.82
C PHE A 12 5.24 -20.17 -6.85
N ASN A 13 6.54 -19.90 -6.68
CA ASN A 13 6.97 -18.77 -5.85
C ASN A 13 6.59 -17.43 -6.52
N PRO A 14 6.40 -16.35 -5.75
CA PRO A 14 6.01 -15.04 -6.30
C PRO A 14 6.98 -14.46 -7.34
N ALA A 15 8.24 -14.92 -7.34
CA ALA A 15 9.27 -14.46 -8.27
C ALA A 15 9.25 -15.20 -9.62
N LEU A 16 8.41 -16.22 -9.80
CA LEU A 16 8.30 -16.90 -11.09
C LEU A 16 7.56 -16.01 -12.09
N PHE A 17 8.27 -15.61 -13.15
CA PHE A 17 7.63 -15.00 -14.31
C PHE A 17 6.70 -16.02 -14.97
N HIS A 18 5.41 -15.69 -15.02
CA HIS A 18 4.39 -16.54 -15.61
C HIS A 18 3.36 -15.70 -16.35
N ALA A 19 2.69 -16.32 -17.31
CA ALA A 19 1.59 -15.73 -18.06
C ALA A 19 0.60 -16.83 -18.45
N ALA A 20 -0.64 -16.44 -18.73
CA ALA A 20 -1.61 -17.36 -19.30
C ALA A 20 -1.08 -17.89 -20.65
N GLY A 21 -1.06 -19.21 -20.79
CA GLY A 21 -0.73 -19.86 -22.06
C GLY A 21 -1.94 -19.92 -23.00
N ASN A 22 -1.71 -20.43 -24.21
CA ASN A 22 -2.78 -20.62 -25.18
C ASN A 22 -3.78 -21.69 -24.73
N ASN A 23 -5.07 -21.39 -24.86
CA ASN A 23 -6.13 -22.37 -24.65
C ASN A 23 -6.36 -23.14 -25.95
N VAL A 24 -5.97 -24.42 -25.98
CA VAL A 24 -6.15 -25.30 -27.13
C VAL A 24 -7.15 -26.40 -26.77
N THR A 25 -8.39 -26.25 -27.22
CA THR A 25 -9.50 -27.22 -27.12
C THR A 25 -10.35 -27.13 -28.38
N GLN A 26 -10.95 -28.25 -28.79
CA GLN A 26 -11.73 -28.32 -30.04
C GLN A 26 -13.24 -28.10 -29.81
N ASP A 27 -13.76 -28.55 -28.67
CA ASP A 27 -15.19 -28.76 -28.43
C ASP A 27 -15.75 -27.97 -27.23
N HIS A 28 -14.88 -27.40 -26.39
CA HIS A 28 -15.30 -26.64 -25.21
C HIS A 28 -14.33 -25.50 -24.86
N VAL A 29 -14.81 -24.53 -24.10
CA VAL A 29 -13.99 -23.46 -23.52
C VAL A 29 -13.56 -23.87 -22.12
N ARG A 30 -12.27 -23.74 -21.82
CA ARG A 30 -11.73 -23.99 -20.46
C ARG A 30 -11.40 -22.69 -19.76
N THR A 31 -11.54 -22.70 -18.45
CA THR A 31 -11.07 -21.63 -17.55
C THR A 31 -10.12 -22.22 -16.51
N ALA A 32 -9.23 -21.38 -16.01
CA ALA A 32 -8.37 -21.67 -14.87
C ALA A 32 -8.53 -20.54 -13.86
N ASN A 33 -8.59 -20.88 -12.57
CA ASN A 33 -8.62 -19.88 -11.50
C ASN A 33 -7.19 -19.62 -11.05
N LEU A 34 -6.76 -18.35 -11.11
CA LEU A 34 -5.51 -17.92 -10.49
C LEU A 34 -5.83 -17.37 -9.10
N LEU A 35 -5.29 -18.04 -8.08
CA LEU A 35 -5.37 -17.56 -6.70
C LEU A 35 -3.99 -17.05 -6.30
N GLN A 36 -3.88 -15.73 -6.11
CA GLN A 36 -2.70 -15.11 -5.53
C GLN A 36 -2.92 -14.95 -4.03
N VAL A 37 -2.28 -15.81 -3.25
CA VAL A 37 -2.34 -15.76 -1.78
C VAL A 37 -1.11 -15.01 -1.27
N SER A 38 -1.32 -13.94 -0.52
CA SER A 38 -0.25 -13.14 0.09
C SER A 38 -0.50 -12.95 1.58
N SER A 39 0.57 -12.65 2.30
CA SER A 39 0.49 -12.09 3.63
C SER A 39 -0.29 -10.76 3.59
N ALA A 40 -1.08 -10.49 4.63
CA ALA A 40 -1.70 -9.18 4.84
C ALA A 40 -0.67 -8.05 4.99
N PHE A 41 0.59 -8.40 5.30
CA PHE A 41 1.73 -7.47 5.36
C PHE A 41 2.51 -7.38 4.05
N GLY A 42 2.17 -8.21 3.05
CA GLY A 42 2.86 -8.26 1.77
C GLY A 42 2.28 -7.27 0.76
N LYS A 43 3.12 -6.41 0.17
CA LYS A 43 2.75 -5.59 -0.99
C LYS A 43 2.90 -6.44 -2.24
N THR A 44 1.79 -6.96 -2.75
CA THR A 44 1.83 -7.76 -3.96
C THR A 44 1.89 -6.89 -5.21
N MET A 45 2.65 -7.35 -6.19
CA MET A 45 2.69 -6.86 -7.58
C MET A 45 3.35 -5.50 -7.79
N GLU A 46 2.87 -4.43 -7.17
CA GLU A 46 3.30 -3.06 -7.51
C GLU A 46 3.68 -2.21 -6.31
N LYS A 47 4.66 -1.33 -6.50
CA LYS A 47 5.05 -0.33 -5.51
C LYS A 47 4.21 0.93 -5.75
N VAL A 48 3.27 1.19 -4.87
CA VAL A 48 2.51 2.45 -4.86
C VAL A 48 3.36 3.56 -4.23
N ASN A 49 3.37 4.74 -4.85
CA ASN A 49 3.98 5.93 -4.27
C ASN A 49 2.97 6.63 -3.36
N HIS A 50 2.82 6.13 -2.13
CA HIS A 50 1.90 6.67 -1.14
C HIS A 50 2.15 8.15 -0.78
N VAL A 51 3.40 8.62 -0.89
CA VAL A 51 3.75 10.03 -0.68
C VAL A 51 2.98 10.90 -1.67
N LYS A 52 3.08 10.60 -2.97
CA LYS A 52 2.35 11.35 -4.01
C LYS A 52 0.84 11.24 -3.89
N VAL A 53 0.33 10.09 -3.45
CA VAL A 53 -1.11 9.91 -3.21
C VAL A 53 -1.58 10.85 -2.11
N MET A 54 -0.90 10.86 -0.96
CA MET A 54 -1.27 11.71 0.17
C MET A 54 -1.17 13.20 -0.18
N GLU A 55 -0.08 13.63 -0.84
CA GLU A 55 0.07 15.02 -1.31
C GLU A 55 -1.10 15.45 -2.22
N ALA A 56 -1.51 14.58 -3.15
CA ALA A 56 -2.58 14.88 -4.10
C ALA A 56 -3.97 14.99 -3.44
N ILE A 57 -4.24 14.18 -2.42
CA ILE A 57 -5.57 14.14 -1.80
C ILE A 57 -5.72 15.09 -0.62
N TYR A 58 -4.63 15.54 0.00
CA TYR A 58 -4.64 16.23 1.30
C TYR A 58 -5.56 17.46 1.33
N SER A 59 -5.43 18.39 0.38
CA SER A 59 -6.25 19.60 0.34
C SER A 59 -7.75 19.31 0.20
N THR A 60 -8.09 18.26 -0.54
CA THR A 60 -9.49 17.82 -0.69
C THR A 60 -9.99 17.17 0.60
N LEU A 61 -9.14 16.37 1.25
CA LEU A 61 -9.47 15.69 2.50
C LEU A 61 -9.65 16.67 3.66
N LEU A 62 -8.88 17.77 3.67
CA LEU A 62 -8.98 18.84 4.66
C LEU A 62 -10.26 19.68 4.50
N SER A 63 -10.71 19.92 3.27
CA SER A 63 -11.85 20.79 2.96
C SER A 63 -13.20 20.09 2.97
N LYS A 64 -13.24 18.76 2.81
CA LYS A 64 -14.49 18.00 2.76
C LYS A 64 -14.96 17.58 4.15
N PRO A 65 -16.25 17.81 4.50
CA PRO A 65 -16.84 17.19 5.67
C PRO A 65 -17.01 15.69 5.40
N LEU A 66 -16.25 14.88 6.12
CA LEU A 66 -16.36 13.41 6.13
C LEU A 66 -16.72 12.95 7.55
N SER A 67 -17.45 11.84 7.65
CA SER A 67 -17.55 11.14 8.94
C SER A 67 -16.18 10.60 9.36
N ASP A 68 -16.03 10.27 10.64
CA ASP A 68 -14.78 9.71 11.15
C ASP A 68 -14.45 8.37 10.46
N GLU A 69 -15.45 7.54 10.17
CA GLU A 69 -15.27 6.28 9.44
C GLU A 69 -14.80 6.52 8.01
N GLN A 70 -15.39 7.49 7.31
CA GLN A 70 -14.97 7.86 5.94
C GLN A 70 -13.54 8.39 5.93
N ARG A 71 -13.20 9.26 6.89
CA ARG A 71 -11.84 9.78 7.03
C ARG A 71 -10.84 8.67 7.29
N GLN A 72 -11.14 7.77 8.23
CA GLN A 72 -10.27 6.65 8.56
C GLN A 72 -10.08 5.70 7.37
N ALA A 73 -11.13 5.44 6.59
CA ALA A 73 -11.06 4.62 5.38
C ALA A 73 -10.13 5.26 4.32
N VAL A 74 -10.25 6.56 4.08
CA VAL A 74 -9.37 7.28 3.14
C VAL A 74 -7.93 7.26 3.63
N VAL A 75 -7.68 7.50 4.91
CA VAL A 75 -6.33 7.43 5.51
C VAL A 75 -5.74 6.02 5.36
N ALA A 76 -6.52 4.98 5.68
CA ALA A 76 -6.08 3.59 5.58
C ALA A 76 -5.70 3.18 4.15
N ALA A 77 -6.41 3.71 3.14
CA ALA A 77 -6.14 3.45 1.73
C ALA A 77 -4.97 4.27 1.16
N SER A 78 -4.67 5.43 1.74
CA SER A 78 -3.75 6.41 1.14
C SER A 78 -2.33 6.36 1.68
N GLY A 79 -2.14 5.97 2.94
CA GLY A 79 -0.82 5.94 3.59
C GLY A 79 -0.45 4.62 4.23
N GLU A 80 0.84 4.41 4.46
CA GLU A 80 1.37 3.23 5.17
C GLU A 80 1.01 3.26 6.67
N GLY A 81 0.35 2.20 7.13
CA GLY A 81 -0.09 2.03 8.52
C GLY A 81 0.89 1.26 9.42
N TYR A 82 2.01 0.78 8.87
CA TYR A 82 3.01 0.00 9.60
C TYR A 82 4.33 0.77 9.71
N SER A 83 4.90 0.82 10.91
CA SER A 83 6.09 1.64 11.21
C SER A 83 7.39 1.11 10.57
N PHE A 84 7.41 -0.12 10.08
CA PHE A 84 8.62 -0.78 9.56
C PHE A 84 8.46 -1.17 8.07
N PRO A 85 9.56 -1.37 7.33
CA PRO A 85 10.94 -1.09 7.72
C PRO A 85 11.25 0.42 7.81
N THR A 86 12.20 0.80 8.66
CA THR A 86 12.73 2.16 8.85
C THR A 86 14.14 2.11 9.43
N ASN A 87 14.90 3.21 9.38
CA ASN A 87 16.16 3.34 10.10
C ASN A 87 15.91 3.91 11.50
N LEU A 88 16.18 3.14 12.55
CA LEU A 88 15.93 3.54 13.94
C LEU A 88 16.95 4.55 14.49
N ASP A 89 18.11 4.70 13.85
CA ASP A 89 19.10 5.71 14.24
C ASP A 89 18.58 7.12 13.91
N THR A 90 17.86 7.26 12.79
CA THR A 90 17.35 8.55 12.26
C THR A 90 15.84 8.73 12.43
N ASP A 91 15.09 7.64 12.59
CA ASP A 91 13.66 7.60 12.88
C ASP A 91 13.39 6.82 14.18
N PRO A 92 13.88 7.30 15.35
CA PRO A 92 13.64 6.63 16.62
C PRO A 92 12.17 6.78 17.06
N PRO A 93 11.66 5.87 17.91
CA PRO A 93 10.31 5.96 18.45
C PRO A 93 10.21 7.12 19.47
N LEU A 94 9.82 8.30 18.98
CA LEU A 94 9.59 9.46 19.81
C LEU A 94 8.16 9.43 20.37
N GLY A 95 8.01 9.07 21.64
CA GLY A 95 6.71 9.04 22.33
C GLY A 95 5.93 7.72 22.21
N GLY A 96 6.62 6.61 21.98
CA GLY A 96 6.01 5.27 21.92
C GLY A 96 7.04 4.14 21.81
N LEU A 97 6.58 2.95 21.43
CA LEU A 97 7.45 1.79 21.18
C LEU A 97 7.95 1.72 19.72
N VAL A 98 7.29 2.42 18.81
CA VAL A 98 7.57 2.38 17.38
C VAL A 98 7.52 3.78 16.77
N PRO A 99 8.23 4.04 15.66
CA PRO A 99 8.18 5.32 14.97
C PRO A 99 6.79 5.63 14.40
N LYS A 100 6.51 6.91 14.20
CA LYS A 100 5.22 7.39 13.67
C LYS A 100 4.99 6.88 12.24
N THR A 101 3.77 6.46 11.92
CA THR A 101 3.40 5.99 10.57
C THR A 101 2.94 7.13 9.67
N GLN A 102 2.87 6.89 8.35
CA GLN A 102 2.30 7.87 7.41
C GLN A 102 0.83 8.17 7.72
N GLN A 103 0.05 7.13 8.06
CA GLN A 103 -1.35 7.31 8.45
C GLN A 103 -1.51 8.19 9.69
N GLN A 104 -0.65 8.00 10.70
CA GLN A 104 -0.65 8.84 11.91
C GLN A 104 -0.28 10.29 11.61
N LEU A 105 0.73 10.51 10.75
CA LEU A 105 1.12 11.86 10.32
C LEU A 105 -0.02 12.56 9.55
N LEU A 106 -0.69 11.85 8.65
CA LEU A 106 -1.82 12.39 7.89
C LEU A 106 -2.99 12.76 8.82
N LEU A 107 -3.34 11.90 9.77
CA LEU A 107 -4.39 12.18 10.77
C LEU A 107 -4.06 13.41 11.61
N GLU A 108 -2.81 13.52 12.08
CA GLU A 108 -2.33 14.67 12.83
C GLU A 108 -2.45 15.96 12.02
N ALA A 109 -2.01 15.94 10.76
CA ALA A 109 -2.09 17.09 9.85
C ALA A 109 -3.54 17.52 9.59
N LEU A 110 -4.47 16.57 9.46
CA LEU A 110 -5.91 16.87 9.31
C LEU A 110 -6.51 17.44 10.59
N GLN A 111 -6.12 16.92 11.75
CA GLN A 111 -6.61 17.39 13.05
C GLN A 111 -6.12 18.81 13.35
N GLN A 112 -4.86 19.11 13.02
CA GLN A 112 -4.25 20.43 13.24
C GLN A 112 -4.56 21.42 12.12
N GLY A 113 -5.14 20.97 11.00
CA GLY A 113 -5.48 21.80 9.86
C GLY A 113 -4.27 22.45 9.18
N TRP A 114 -3.18 21.69 9.00
CA TRP A 114 -1.99 22.20 8.33
C TRP A 114 -2.27 22.69 6.91
N SER A 115 -1.45 23.63 6.44
CA SER A 115 -1.42 23.97 5.02
C SER A 115 -0.89 22.79 4.19
N ALA A 116 -1.26 22.71 2.92
CA ALA A 116 -0.76 21.66 2.02
C ALA A 116 0.77 21.68 1.88
N ASP A 117 1.38 22.87 1.89
CA ASP A 117 2.83 23.04 1.86
C ASP A 117 3.49 22.55 3.14
N GLU A 118 2.90 22.82 4.30
CA GLU A 118 3.38 22.29 5.57
C GLU A 118 3.28 20.77 5.64
N PHE A 119 2.14 20.21 5.24
CA PHE A 119 1.98 18.76 5.17
C PHE A 119 3.03 18.12 4.26
N SER A 120 3.24 18.66 3.06
CA SER A 120 4.22 18.15 2.10
C SER A 120 5.65 18.20 2.67
N ARG A 121 6.02 19.29 3.36
CA ARG A 121 7.33 19.40 4.02
C ARG A 121 7.50 18.38 5.15
N GLN A 122 6.48 18.20 5.99
CA GLN A 122 6.54 17.26 7.11
C GLN A 122 6.58 15.81 6.62
N LEU A 123 5.82 15.49 5.58
CA LEU A 123 5.85 14.18 4.93
C LEU A 123 7.21 13.89 4.28
N ALA A 124 7.81 14.88 3.61
CA ALA A 124 9.17 14.73 3.06
C ALA A 124 10.22 14.50 4.15
N ASN A 125 10.13 15.22 5.28
CA ASN A 125 11.00 15.01 6.44
C ASN A 125 10.83 13.61 7.04
N HIS A 126 9.58 13.18 7.21
CA HIS A 126 9.24 11.83 7.66
C HIS A 126 9.88 10.77 6.76
N GLU A 127 9.74 10.88 5.44
CA GLU A 127 10.35 9.94 4.49
C GLU A 127 11.88 9.98 4.48
N SER A 128 12.49 11.15 4.71
CA SER A 128 13.95 11.28 4.76
C SER A 128 14.53 10.52 5.95
N LYS A 129 13.89 10.61 7.12
CA LYS A 129 14.35 9.90 8.34
C LYS A 129 14.31 8.38 8.17
N ARG A 130 13.39 7.86 7.37
CA ARG A 130 13.22 6.41 7.15
C ARG A 130 14.22 5.81 6.16
N LYS A 131 14.83 6.63 5.30
CA LYS A 131 15.73 6.20 4.21
C LYS A 131 17.22 6.40 4.50
N ALA A 132 17.57 7.40 5.31
CA ALA A 132 18.93 7.62 5.79
C ALA A 132 19.44 6.38 6.53
#